data_AF-A0A164P0B3-F1
#
_entry.id   AF-A0A164P0B3-F1
#
_cell.length_a   1.000
_cell.length_b   1.000
_cell.length_c   1.000
_cell.angle_alpha   90.00
_cell.angle_beta   90.00
_cell.angle_gamma   90.00
#
_symmetry.space_group_name_H-M   'P 1'
#
loop_
_entity.id
_entity.type
_entity.pdbx_description
1 polymer ?
#
loop_
_entity_poly.entity_id
_entity_poly.type
_entity_poly.pdbx_seq_one_letter_code
_entity_poly.pdbx_strand_id
1 'polypeptide(L)'
;MNETTARDKIQKYLTETLNALPPGVALTLPPSEPNKPKPEFDVANLGPAPCDGDPNDTTGPKKAQVWYFLTGVPAGKVGDYFTAVVHIWRDRLWQVWPMKDTQSNTVTHDGYLLAVARYKNSDPNNEDGLALLGTSPCFPNTSIGTATPLPRSIEHR
;
A
#
# COMPACT_ATOMS: atom_id res chain seq x y z
N MET A 1 -7.93 -17.74 -6.36
CA MET A 1 -7.62 -16.68 -5.37
C MET A 1 -8.93 -16.00 -4.98
N ASN A 2 -9.08 -15.55 -3.73
CA ASN A 2 -10.22 -14.77 -3.24
C ASN A 2 -9.72 -13.47 -2.57
N GLU A 3 -10.63 -12.58 -2.19
CA GLU A 3 -10.27 -11.27 -1.62
C GLU A 3 -9.40 -11.39 -0.36
N THR A 4 -9.78 -12.22 0.62
CA THR A 4 -9.04 -12.37 1.88
C THR A 4 -7.60 -12.82 1.62
N THR A 5 -7.41 -13.89 0.83
CA THR A 5 -6.08 -14.40 0.49
C THR A 5 -5.26 -13.36 -0.26
N ALA A 6 -5.90 -12.58 -1.14
CA ALA A 6 -5.25 -11.51 -1.87
C ALA A 6 -4.76 -10.38 -0.93
N ARG A 7 -5.60 -9.94 0.02
CA ARG A 7 -5.26 -8.91 1.01
C ARG A 7 -4.18 -9.37 1.97
N ASP A 8 -4.24 -10.61 2.46
CA ASP A 8 -3.22 -11.18 3.35
C ASP A 8 -1.86 -11.25 2.68
N LYS A 9 -1.85 -11.62 1.39
CA LYS A 9 -0.62 -11.67 0.60
C LYS A 9 -0.03 -10.28 0.36
N ILE A 10 -0.86 -9.27 0.07
CA ILE A 10 -0.41 -7.88 -0.03
C ILE A 10 0.18 -7.43 1.32
N GLN A 11 -0.54 -7.63 2.43
CA GLN A 11 -0.06 -7.29 3.77
C GLN A 11 1.27 -7.95 4.10
N LYS A 12 1.45 -9.22 3.72
CA LYS A 12 2.73 -9.91 3.86
C LYS A 12 3.84 -9.17 3.13
N TYR A 13 3.65 -8.82 1.85
CA TYR A 13 4.68 -8.08 1.09
C TYR A 13 4.98 -6.70 1.66
N LEU A 14 3.95 -5.98 2.14
CA LEU A 14 4.13 -4.68 2.79
C LEU A 14 4.89 -4.81 4.11
N THR A 15 4.56 -5.83 4.92
CA THR A 15 5.24 -6.13 6.19
C THR A 15 6.70 -6.54 5.95
N GLU A 16 6.96 -7.37 4.95
CA GLU A 16 8.33 -7.73 4.59
C GLU A 16 9.14 -6.55 4.09
N THR A 17 8.51 -5.60 3.39
CA THR A 17 9.16 -4.34 2.99
C THR A 17 9.45 -3.48 4.21
N LEU A 18 8.48 -3.35 5.13
CA LEU A 18 8.63 -2.63 6.40
C LEU A 18 9.81 -3.16 7.21
N ASN A 19 9.90 -4.48 7.42
CA ASN A 19 10.94 -5.10 8.24
C ASN A 19 12.34 -5.05 7.61
N ALA A 20 12.45 -4.63 6.35
CA ALA A 20 13.74 -4.41 5.68
C ALA A 20 14.19 -2.95 5.73
N LEU A 21 13.35 -2.04 6.25
CA LEU A 21 13.71 -0.64 6.50
C LEU A 21 14.45 -0.50 7.83
N PRO A 22 15.07 0.66 8.12
CA PRO A 22 15.62 0.92 9.45
C PRO A 22 14.52 0.84 10.52
N PRO A 23 14.83 0.38 11.74
CA PRO A 23 13.85 0.23 12.82
C PRO A 23 13.26 1.58 13.26
N GLY A 24 12.11 1.53 13.94
CA GLY A 24 11.41 2.72 14.45
C GLY A 24 10.34 3.28 13.52
N VAL A 25 10.10 2.63 12.38
CA VAL A 25 8.98 2.93 11.48
C VAL A 25 7.84 1.93 11.65
N ALA A 26 6.63 2.33 11.24
CA ALA A 26 5.45 1.47 11.23
C ALA A 26 4.59 1.76 10.00
N LEU A 27 3.75 0.81 9.61
CA LEU A 27 2.70 1.04 8.64
C LEU A 27 1.38 1.30 9.37
N THR A 28 0.72 2.41 9.06
CA THR A 28 -0.55 2.79 9.68
C THR A 28 -1.59 3.14 8.63
N LEU A 29 -2.84 2.71 8.84
CA LEU A 29 -3.96 3.26 8.07
C LEU A 29 -4.04 4.78 8.30
N PRO A 30 -4.60 5.56 7.36
CA PRO A 30 -4.82 6.98 7.58
C PRO A 30 -5.55 7.25 8.91
N PRO A 31 -5.32 8.43 9.52
CA PRO A 31 -6.10 8.84 10.68
C PRO A 31 -7.59 8.82 10.36
N SER A 32 -8.36 8.07 11.15
CA SER A 32 -9.83 8.04 11.03
C SER A 32 -10.52 9.21 11.77
N GLU A 33 -9.75 10.01 12.52
CA GLU A 33 -10.26 11.06 13.41
C GLU A 33 -10.99 12.18 12.64
N PRO A 34 -12.11 12.73 13.18
CA PRO A 34 -12.93 13.72 12.47
C PRO A 34 -12.20 15.01 12.08
N ASN A 35 -11.23 15.43 12.88
CA ASN A 35 -10.61 16.76 12.79
C ASN A 35 -9.21 16.76 12.19
N LYS A 36 -8.73 15.62 11.70
CA LYS A 36 -7.44 15.53 11.02
C LYS A 36 -7.63 15.61 9.51
N PRO A 37 -6.67 16.19 8.76
CA PRO A 37 -6.66 16.10 7.31
C PRO A 37 -6.79 14.64 6.89
N LYS A 38 -7.85 14.32 6.14
CA LYS A 38 -8.08 12.98 5.60
C LYS A 38 -7.62 12.94 4.14
N PRO A 39 -7.15 11.79 3.66
CA PRO A 39 -7.06 11.58 2.23
C PRO A 39 -8.44 11.79 1.58
N GLU A 40 -8.46 12.26 0.34
CA GLU A 40 -9.69 12.49 -0.43
C GLU A 40 -10.53 11.20 -0.60
N PHE A 41 -9.89 10.03 -0.46
CA PHE A 41 -10.51 8.72 -0.52
C PHE A 41 -10.39 8.00 0.82
N ASP A 42 -11.42 7.22 1.20
CA ASP A 42 -11.38 6.35 2.38
C ASP A 42 -10.45 5.15 2.14
N VAL A 43 -9.14 5.41 2.21
CA VAL A 43 -8.14 4.38 1.93
C VAL A 43 -8.09 3.29 3.03
N ALA A 44 -8.73 3.52 4.18
CA ALA A 44 -8.83 2.53 5.26
C ALA A 44 -9.86 1.42 4.96
N ASN A 45 -10.85 1.71 4.12
CA ASN A 45 -11.93 0.78 3.76
C ASN A 45 -11.99 0.50 2.25
N LEU A 46 -10.83 0.47 1.56
CA LEU A 46 -10.79 0.15 0.13
C LEU A 46 -11.35 -1.25 -0.12
N GLY A 47 -12.51 -1.30 -0.77
CA GLY A 47 -13.06 -2.53 -1.32
C GLY A 47 -12.28 -2.99 -2.57
N PRO A 48 -12.58 -4.20 -3.06
CA PRO A 48 -12.03 -4.68 -4.34
C PRO A 48 -12.39 -3.74 -5.49
N ALA A 49 -11.39 -3.37 -6.30
CA ALA A 49 -11.60 -2.59 -7.51
C ALA A 49 -11.93 -3.48 -8.71
N PRO A 50 -12.69 -2.98 -9.69
CA PRO A 50 -12.79 -3.55 -11.03
C PRO A 50 -11.42 -3.71 -11.69
N CYS A 51 -11.22 -4.82 -12.40
CA CYS A 51 -9.96 -5.10 -13.07
C CYS A 51 -9.76 -4.32 -14.36
N ASP A 52 -10.85 -4.08 -15.09
CA ASP A 52 -10.90 -3.28 -16.32
C ASP A 52 -10.67 -1.77 -16.09
N GLY A 53 -10.79 -1.33 -14.83
CA GLY A 53 -10.62 0.06 -14.42
C GLY A 53 -11.87 0.90 -14.54
N ASP A 54 -13.00 0.35 -15.00
CA ASP A 54 -14.29 1.06 -14.95
C ASP A 54 -14.84 0.98 -13.53
N PRO A 55 -14.86 2.08 -12.75
CA PRO A 55 -15.36 2.05 -11.38
C PRO A 55 -16.83 1.64 -11.26
N ASN A 56 -17.59 1.67 -12.37
CA ASN A 56 -19.00 1.30 -12.41
C ASN A 56 -19.23 -0.19 -12.74
N ASP A 57 -18.21 -0.94 -13.17
CA ASP A 57 -18.37 -2.37 -13.43
C ASP A 57 -18.60 -3.12 -12.10
N THR A 58 -19.76 -3.75 -11.98
CA THR A 58 -20.17 -4.53 -10.81
C THR A 58 -20.11 -6.04 -11.04
N THR A 59 -19.79 -6.48 -12.25
CA THR A 59 -19.96 -7.86 -12.70
C THR A 59 -18.64 -8.55 -13.04
N GLY A 60 -17.67 -7.80 -13.56
CA GLY A 60 -16.39 -8.33 -13.98
C GLY A 60 -15.44 -8.70 -12.84
N PRO A 61 -14.29 -9.32 -13.19
CA PRO A 61 -13.25 -9.67 -12.23
C PRO A 61 -12.77 -8.48 -11.41
N LYS A 62 -12.29 -8.76 -10.20
CA LYS A 62 -11.92 -7.77 -9.20
C LYS A 62 -10.49 -7.97 -8.75
N LYS A 63 -9.88 -6.91 -8.22
CA LYS A 63 -8.56 -6.93 -7.60
C LYS A 63 -8.64 -6.33 -6.20
N ALA A 64 -7.96 -6.95 -5.24
CA ALA A 64 -7.86 -6.43 -3.89
C ALA A 64 -6.86 -5.27 -3.87
N GLN A 65 -7.10 -4.32 -2.98
CA GLN A 65 -6.24 -3.15 -2.79
C GLN A 65 -5.99 -2.96 -1.30
N VAL A 66 -4.76 -2.58 -0.96
CA VAL A 66 -4.35 -2.27 0.42
C VAL A 66 -3.48 -1.03 0.37
N TRP A 67 -3.67 -0.13 1.34
CA TRP A 67 -2.94 1.12 1.45
C TRP A 67 -2.54 1.36 2.90
N TYR A 68 -1.25 1.63 3.13
CA TYR A 68 -0.73 2.09 4.41
C TYR A 68 0.14 3.32 4.24
N PHE A 69 0.18 4.17 5.27
CA PHE A 69 1.19 5.22 5.42
C PHE A 69 2.35 4.70 6.27
N LEU A 70 3.57 5.05 5.90
CA LEU A 70 4.76 4.81 6.68
C LEU A 70 4.92 5.96 7.69
N THR A 71 4.90 5.64 8.97
CA THR A 71 5.09 6.58 10.08
C THR A 71 6.41 6.30 10.80
N GLY A 72 6.86 7.24 11.64
CA GLY A 72 8.15 7.14 12.34
C GLY A 72 9.36 7.49 11.49
N VAL A 73 9.17 7.93 10.24
CA VAL A 73 10.24 8.44 9.39
C VAL A 73 10.77 9.75 9.98
N PRO A 74 12.08 9.90 10.23
CA PRO A 74 12.62 11.15 10.75
C PRO A 74 12.41 12.32 9.80
N ALA A 75 12.25 13.53 10.35
CA ALA A 75 12.07 14.75 9.56
C ALA A 75 13.20 14.92 8.53
N GLY A 76 12.82 15.25 7.28
CA GLY A 76 13.75 15.37 6.17
C GLY A 76 14.31 14.05 5.60
N LYS A 77 13.90 12.89 6.11
CA LYS A 77 14.37 11.55 5.65
C LYS A 77 13.44 10.82 4.69
N VAL A 78 12.34 11.45 4.30
CA VAL A 78 11.31 10.87 3.41
C VAL A 78 11.89 10.41 2.08
N GLY A 79 12.79 11.20 1.47
CA GLY A 79 13.46 10.82 0.22
C GLY A 79 14.40 9.62 0.38
N ASP A 80 15.12 9.55 1.51
CA ASP A 80 16.01 8.44 1.83
C ASP A 80 15.20 7.14 2.00
N TYR A 81 14.07 7.19 2.73
CA TYR A 81 13.19 6.04 2.91
C TYR A 81 12.49 5.61 1.61
N PHE A 82 12.08 6.56 0.76
CA PHE A 82 11.56 6.23 -0.57
C PHE A 82 12.58 5.43 -1.38
N THR A 83 13.83 5.91 -1.39
CA THR A 83 14.94 5.24 -2.08
C THR A 83 15.23 3.86 -1.49
N ALA A 84 15.19 3.74 -0.16
CA ALA A 84 15.37 2.47 0.54
C ALA A 84 14.32 1.43 0.13
N VAL A 85 13.03 1.81 0.07
CA VAL A 85 11.95 0.92 -0.41
C VAL A 85 12.22 0.43 -1.83
N VAL A 86 12.61 1.33 -2.74
CA VAL A 86 12.94 0.98 -4.12
C VAL A 86 14.11 0.02 -4.19
N HIS A 87 15.15 0.21 -3.38
CA HIS A 87 16.29 -0.70 -3.30
C HIS A 87 15.89 -2.08 -2.76
N ILE A 88 15.09 -2.13 -1.69
CA ILE A 88 14.57 -3.40 -1.13
C ILE A 88 13.85 -4.23 -2.20
N TRP A 89 13.04 -3.59 -3.05
CA TRP A 89 12.34 -4.30 -4.12
C TRP A 89 13.27 -4.77 -5.24
N ARG A 90 14.27 -3.97 -5.59
CA ARG A 90 15.31 -4.37 -6.56
C ARG A 90 16.13 -5.55 -6.06
N ASP A 91 16.51 -5.56 -4.79
CA ASP A 91 17.29 -6.64 -4.16
C ASP A 91 16.49 -7.96 -4.11
N ARG A 92 15.16 -7.87 -4.14
CA ARG A 92 14.25 -9.03 -4.29
C ARG A 92 14.06 -9.48 -5.74
N LEU A 93 14.79 -8.86 -6.68
CA LEU A 93 14.67 -9.07 -8.12
C LEU A 93 13.26 -8.79 -8.66
N TRP A 94 12.48 -7.95 -7.97
CA TRP A 94 11.19 -7.53 -8.48
C TRP A 94 11.38 -6.45 -9.55
N GLN A 95 10.50 -6.46 -10.55
CA GLN A 95 10.61 -5.52 -11.65
C GLN A 95 10.16 -4.14 -11.18
N VAL A 96 11.09 -3.20 -11.02
CA VAL A 96 10.78 -1.84 -10.54
C VAL A 96 10.67 -0.86 -11.71
N TRP A 97 9.59 -0.09 -11.74
CA TRP A 97 9.36 0.98 -12.70
C TRP A 97 9.15 2.32 -11.96
N PRO A 98 10.04 3.30 -12.16
CA PRO A 98 9.75 4.65 -11.72
C PRO A 98 8.59 5.21 -12.56
N MET A 99 7.53 5.71 -11.91
CA MET A 99 6.44 6.39 -12.60
C MET A 99 6.65 7.91 -12.62
N LYS A 100 7.12 8.47 -11.49
CA LYS A 100 7.47 9.88 -11.28
C LYS A 100 8.55 9.97 -10.18
N ASP A 101 9.17 11.12 -10.00
CA ASP A 101 10.14 11.36 -8.91
C ASP A 101 9.55 11.10 -7.50
N THR A 102 8.22 11.11 -7.40
CA THR A 102 7.47 10.88 -6.16
C THR A 102 6.79 9.53 -6.09
N GLN A 103 6.90 8.67 -7.10
CA GLN A 103 6.21 7.39 -7.15
C GLN A 103 6.98 6.31 -7.92
N SER A 104 7.11 5.14 -7.31
CA SER A 104 7.66 3.94 -7.94
C SER A 104 6.74 2.75 -7.74
N ASN A 105 6.66 1.90 -8.76
CA ASN A 105 5.89 0.66 -8.71
C ASN A 105 6.83 -0.53 -8.87
N THR A 106 6.39 -1.68 -8.38
CA THR A 106 7.01 -2.96 -8.72
C THR A 106 5.97 -4.05 -8.89
N VAL A 107 6.31 -5.10 -9.65
CA VAL A 107 5.52 -6.33 -9.72
C VAL A 107 6.33 -7.49 -9.16
N THR A 108 5.73 -8.18 -8.19
CA THR A 108 6.28 -9.41 -7.62
C THR A 108 6.20 -10.55 -8.63
N HIS A 109 6.99 -11.61 -8.44
CA HIS A 109 6.99 -12.78 -9.33
C HIS A 109 5.62 -13.46 -9.47
N ASP A 110 4.75 -13.36 -8.47
CA ASP A 110 3.38 -13.88 -8.48
C ASP A 110 2.33 -12.85 -8.94
N GLY A 111 2.76 -11.72 -9.51
CA GLY A 111 1.89 -10.78 -10.22
C GLY A 111 1.22 -9.73 -9.35
N TYR A 112 1.61 -9.58 -8.08
CA TYR A 112 1.11 -8.49 -7.23
C TYR A 112 1.86 -7.21 -7.59
N LEU A 113 1.10 -6.13 -7.77
CA LEU A 113 1.66 -4.80 -7.98
C LEU A 113 1.79 -4.12 -6.63
N LEU A 114 2.98 -3.64 -6.29
CA LEU A 114 3.22 -2.79 -5.12
C LEU A 114 3.61 -1.38 -5.59
N ALA A 115 3.29 -0.37 -4.79
CA ALA A 115 3.66 1.00 -5.08
C ALA A 115 4.13 1.73 -3.82
N VAL A 116 5.12 2.60 -3.99
CA VAL A 116 5.57 3.55 -2.98
C VAL A 116 5.39 4.93 -3.56
N ALA A 117 4.75 5.80 -2.80
CA ALA A 117 4.47 7.15 -3.25
C ALA A 117 4.64 8.15 -2.11
N ARG A 118 5.21 9.31 -2.44
CA ARG A 118 5.27 10.47 -1.55
C ARG A 118 3.91 11.15 -1.55
N TYR A 119 3.31 11.27 -0.39
CA TYR A 119 2.06 11.99 -0.19
C TYR A 119 2.31 13.20 0.72
N LYS A 120 1.79 14.35 0.30
CA LYS A 120 1.64 15.49 1.21
C LYS A 120 0.52 15.15 2.18
N ASN A 121 0.70 15.46 3.47
CA ASN A 121 -0.28 15.23 4.55
C ASN A 121 -0.38 13.79 5.10
N SER A 122 0.62 12.94 4.90
CA SER A 122 0.70 11.64 5.58
C SER A 122 1.31 11.72 7.00
N ASP A 123 1.80 12.90 7.40
CA ASP A 123 2.25 13.21 8.75
C ASP A 123 1.28 14.23 9.39
N PRO A 124 0.85 14.08 10.66
CA PRO A 124 0.17 15.13 11.43
C PRO A 124 0.85 16.51 11.41
N ASN A 125 2.14 16.62 11.07
CA ASN A 125 2.86 17.89 10.93
C ASN A 125 2.82 18.52 9.52
N ASN A 126 2.05 17.96 8.57
CA ASN A 126 2.04 18.38 7.16
C ASN A 126 3.42 18.26 6.45
N GLU A 127 4.31 17.39 6.93
CA GLU A 127 5.50 17.02 6.18
C GLU A 127 5.13 16.07 5.03
N ASP A 128 6.00 15.98 4.01
CA ASP A 128 5.94 14.89 3.05
C ASP A 128 6.03 13.58 3.83
N GLY A 129 5.25 12.57 3.49
CA GLY A 129 5.53 11.22 3.97
C GLY A 129 5.27 10.19 2.89
N LEU A 130 5.35 8.91 3.28
CA LEU A 130 5.32 7.80 2.34
C LEU A 130 4.07 6.98 2.54
N ALA A 131 3.49 6.55 1.43
CA ALA A 131 2.51 5.48 1.41
C ALA A 131 3.11 4.26 0.72
N LEU A 132 2.78 3.09 1.27
CA LEU A 132 2.96 1.81 0.60
C LEU A 132 1.59 1.24 0.26
N LEU A 133 1.45 0.82 -0.99
CA LEU A 133 0.22 0.29 -1.55
C LEU A 133 0.49 -1.07 -2.18
N GLY A 134 -0.54 -1.91 -2.25
CA GLY A 134 -0.49 -3.11 -3.06
C GLY A 134 -1.83 -3.46 -3.68
N THR A 135 -1.75 -4.07 -4.86
CA THR A 135 -2.87 -4.52 -5.66
C THR A 135 -2.63 -5.95 -6.11
N SER A 136 -3.64 -6.80 -5.98
CA SER A 136 -3.53 -8.21 -6.38
C SER A 136 -3.73 -8.42 -7.89
N PRO A 137 -3.34 -9.59 -8.42
CA PRO A 137 -3.94 -10.09 -9.65
C PRO A 137 -5.47 -10.17 -9.54
N CYS A 138 -6.14 -10.27 -10.70
CA CYS A 138 -7.59 -10.38 -10.75
C CYS A 138 -8.08 -11.71 -10.17
N PHE A 139 -9.21 -11.66 -9.47
CA PHE A 139 -9.99 -12.81 -9.02
C PHE A 139 -11.46 -12.69 -9.45
N PRO A 140 -12.21 -13.80 -9.55
CA PRO A 140 -13.61 -13.76 -9.94
C PRO A 140 -14.46 -12.90 -8.99
N ASN A 141 -15.44 -12.17 -9.52
CA ASN A 141 -16.35 -11.34 -8.72
C ASN A 141 -17.07 -12.14 -7.62
N THR A 142 -17.40 -13.40 -7.90
CA THR A 142 -18.02 -14.34 -6.94
C THR A 142 -17.10 -14.73 -5.78
N SER A 143 -15.84 -14.34 -5.81
CA SER A 143 -14.83 -14.57 -4.76
C SER A 143 -14.54 -13.31 -3.92
N ILE A 144 -15.32 -12.24 -4.08
CA ILE A 144 -15.44 -11.18 -3.07
C ILE A 144 -16.02 -11.83 -1.81
N GLY A 145 -15.42 -11.58 -0.65
CA GLY A 145 -15.90 -12.12 0.61
C GLY A 145 -16.11 -11.03 1.65
N THR A 146 -16.49 -11.42 2.87
CA THR A 146 -16.38 -10.54 4.04
C THR A 146 -14.92 -10.46 4.45
N ALA A 147 -14.11 -9.69 3.71
CA ALA A 147 -12.73 -9.51 4.11
C ALA A 147 -12.66 -8.92 5.52
N THR A 148 -11.83 -9.54 6.37
CA THR A 148 -11.55 -9.01 7.70
C THR A 148 -11.02 -7.58 7.57
N PRO A 149 -11.42 -6.65 8.44
CA PRO A 149 -10.84 -5.31 8.46
C PRO A 149 -9.31 -5.39 8.48
N LEU A 150 -8.66 -4.53 7.69
CA LEU A 150 -7.20 -4.45 7.73
C LEU A 150 -6.75 -4.05 9.15
N PRO A 151 -5.60 -4.57 9.63
CA PRO A 151 -5.03 -4.09 10.88
C PRO A 151 -4.73 -2.60 10.78
N ARG A 152 -5.06 -1.84 11.84
CA ARG A 152 -4.86 -0.39 11.85
C ARG A 152 -3.39 0.01 11.80
N SER A 153 -2.52 -0.76 12.44
CA SER A 153 -1.07 -0.63 12.32
C SER A 153 -0.39 -1.98 12.14
N ILE A 154 0.77 -1.95 11.50
CA ILE A 154 1.72 -3.05 11.39
C ILE A 154 3.06 -2.51 11.87
N GLU A 155 3.54 -3.03 12.98
CA GLU A 155 4.81 -2.62 13.58
C GLU A 155 5.99 -3.30 12.90
N HIS A 156 7.11 -2.58 12.78
CA HIS A 156 8.39 -3.16 12.41
C HIS A 156 8.80 -4.22 13.44
N ARG A 157 9.34 -5.36 12.96
CA ARG A 157 9.83 -6.45 13.82
C ARG A 157 11.32 -6.65 13.71
#